data_AF-A0A3B9L9M9-F1
#
_entry.id   AF-A0A3B9L9M9-F1
#
_cell.length_a   1.000
_cell.length_b   1.000
_cell.length_c   1.000
_cell.angle_alpha   90.00
_cell.angle_beta   90.00
_cell.angle_gamma   90.00
#
_symmetry.space_group_name_H-M   'P 1'
#
loop_
_entity.id
_entity.type
_entity.pdbx_description
1 polymer ?
#
loop_
_entity_poly.entity_id
_entity_poly.type
_entity_poly.pdbx_seq_one_letter_code
_entity_poly.pdbx_strand_id
1 'polypeptide(L)'
;RCPVFTYDTQVKSYFPTSEEGLASQRARWEHGHLGVIVGEVPKYLVQAIISRNMLMFAQALDLMVPPLALLLMLILSFSLISLLFLLMSAYAKPFVISLLALALLGLGILIAWMFFAREIVSLRNLLLAPVVLLKKIPLYIKFVVSRQVDWVRSKRDQD
;
A
#
# COMPACT_ATOMS: atom_id res chain seq x y z
N ARG A 1 -2.07 15.26 27.94
CA ARG A 1 -3.20 15.66 27.07
C ARG A 1 -3.02 14.94 25.74
N CYS A 2 -4.04 14.23 25.24
CA CYS A 2 -3.96 13.62 23.91
C CYS A 2 -4.06 14.71 22.84
N PRO A 3 -3.29 14.63 21.74
CA PRO A 3 -3.46 15.54 20.61
C PRO A 3 -4.89 15.38 20.04
N VAL A 4 -5.53 16.51 19.72
CA VAL A 4 -6.87 16.56 19.15
C VAL A 4 -6.75 16.96 17.69
N PHE A 5 -7.39 16.18 16.81
CA PHE A 5 -7.49 16.55 15.40
C PHE A 5 -8.31 17.84 15.27
N THR A 6 -7.73 18.87 14.66
CA THR A 6 -8.40 20.16 14.45
C THR A 6 -8.49 20.42 12.96
N TYR A 7 -9.71 20.38 12.42
CA TYR A 7 -9.97 20.42 10.97
C TYR A 7 -9.75 21.79 10.33
N ASP A 8 -9.66 22.85 11.14
CA ASP A 8 -9.47 24.24 10.73
C ASP A 8 -8.00 24.62 10.52
N THR A 9 -7.07 23.80 11.00
CA THR A 9 -5.64 24.09 10.99
C THR A 9 -5.04 23.64 9.66
N GLN A 10 -4.57 24.60 8.85
CA GLN A 10 -4.01 24.34 7.53
C GLN A 10 -2.48 24.51 7.51
N VAL A 11 -1.79 23.51 6.96
CA VAL A 11 -0.35 23.57 6.69
C VAL A 11 -0.14 23.47 5.18
N LYS A 12 0.46 24.50 4.58
CA LYS A 12 0.83 24.50 3.16
C LYS A 12 2.26 23.97 2.99
N SER A 13 2.46 23.11 2.02
CA SER A 13 3.77 22.57 1.66
C SER A 13 3.94 22.51 0.14
N TYR A 14 5.20 22.44 -0.31
CA TYR A 14 5.53 22.33 -1.72
C TYR A 14 5.97 20.91 -2.05
N PHE A 15 5.50 20.39 -3.18
CA PHE A 15 5.97 19.12 -3.73
C PHE A 15 7.30 19.32 -4.46
N PRO A 16 8.20 18.32 -4.47
CA PRO A 16 9.40 18.38 -5.29
C PRO A 16 9.01 18.45 -6.77
N THR A 17 9.68 19.32 -7.54
CA THR A 17 9.43 19.51 -8.97
C THR A 17 10.28 18.59 -9.84
N SER A 18 11.44 18.14 -9.34
CA SER A 18 12.34 17.23 -10.04
C SER A 18 11.86 15.78 -9.99
N GLU A 19 12.10 15.03 -11.08
CA GLU A 19 11.77 13.60 -11.15
C GLU A 19 12.50 12.79 -10.08
N GLU A 20 13.77 13.12 -9.81
CA GLU A 20 14.57 12.51 -8.74
C GLU A 20 13.98 12.77 -7.36
N GLY A 21 13.56 14.01 -7.09
CA GLY A 21 12.90 14.39 -5.84
C GLY A 21 11.60 13.64 -5.62
N LEU A 22 10.78 13.51 -6.67
CA LEU A 22 9.53 12.74 -6.65
C LEU A 22 9.78 11.23 -6.45
N ALA A 23 10.81 10.67 -7.09
CA ALA A 23 11.18 9.27 -6.92
C ALA A 23 11.66 8.99 -5.48
N SER A 24 12.53 9.85 -4.94
CA SER A 24 13.04 9.76 -3.56
C SER A 24 11.92 9.90 -2.52
N GLN A 25 11.01 10.87 -2.69
CA GLN A 25 9.87 11.03 -1.79
C GLN A 25 8.95 9.81 -1.79
N ARG A 26 8.60 9.29 -2.97
CA ARG A 26 7.77 8.08 -3.09
C ARG A 26 8.43 6.86 -2.46
N ALA A 27 9.74 6.65 -2.70
CA ALA A 27 10.48 5.57 -2.08
C ALA A 27 10.43 5.65 -0.54
N ARG A 28 10.62 6.84 0.04
CA ARG A 28 10.53 7.04 1.49
C ARG A 28 9.14 6.74 2.04
N TRP A 29 8.08 7.17 1.37
CA TRP A 29 6.71 6.91 1.83
C TRP A 29 6.38 5.41 1.81
N GLU A 30 6.73 4.72 0.73
CA GLU A 30 6.44 3.29 0.60
C GLU A 30 7.33 2.44 1.52
N HIS A 31 8.63 2.73 1.60
CA HIS A 31 9.54 2.02 2.52
C HIS A 31 9.21 2.32 3.98
N GLY A 32 8.78 3.54 4.30
CA GLY A 32 8.32 3.92 5.62
C GLY A 32 7.09 3.12 6.04
N HIS A 33 6.06 3.07 5.18
CA HIS A 33 4.83 2.30 5.45
C HIS A 33 5.13 0.81 5.64
N LEU A 34 5.91 0.19 4.75
CA LEU A 34 6.33 -1.20 4.90
C LEU A 34 7.15 -1.43 6.16
N GLY A 35 7.98 -0.46 6.53
CA GLY A 35 8.75 -0.47 7.76
C GLY A 35 7.88 -0.49 9.01
N VAL A 36 6.77 0.26 9.02
CA VAL A 36 5.78 0.27 10.09
C VAL A 36 5.01 -1.06 10.15
N ILE A 37 4.60 -1.59 8.99
CA ILE A 37 3.93 -2.90 8.90
C ILE A 37 4.79 -3.99 9.54
N VAL A 38 6.07 -4.10 9.16
CA VAL A 38 6.93 -5.18 9.66
C VAL A 38 7.41 -4.92 11.09
N GLY A 39 7.70 -3.66 11.45
CA GLY A 39 8.33 -3.32 12.73
C GLY A 39 7.34 -3.12 13.89
N GLU A 40 6.16 -2.58 13.64
CA GLU A 40 5.28 -2.06 14.68
C GLU A 40 3.93 -2.79 14.75
N VAL A 41 3.33 -3.16 13.60
CA VAL A 41 2.00 -3.83 13.58
C VAL A 41 1.95 -5.11 14.44
N PRO A 42 2.94 -6.03 14.42
CA PRO A 42 2.89 -7.23 15.26
C PRO A 42 2.85 -6.90 16.75
N LYS A 43 3.64 -5.90 17.18
CA LYS A 43 3.67 -5.44 18.58
C LYS A 43 2.32 -4.86 18.97
N TYR A 44 1.72 -4.04 18.10
CA TYR A 44 0.42 -3.44 18.34
C TYR A 44 -0.72 -4.45 18.38
N LEU A 45 -0.70 -5.47 17.53
CA LEU A 45 -1.70 -6.55 17.58
C LEU A 45 -1.61 -7.31 18.91
N VAL A 46 -0.40 -7.69 19.35
CA VAL A 46 -0.18 -8.36 20.64
C VAL A 46 -0.64 -7.47 21.80
N GLN A 47 -0.25 -6.20 21.80
CA GLN A 47 -0.63 -5.26 22.85
C GLN A 47 -2.15 -5.02 22.88
N ALA A 48 -2.80 -4.91 21.73
CA ALA A 48 -4.25 -4.72 21.64
C ALA A 48 -5.03 -5.92 22.19
N ILE A 49 -4.54 -7.14 21.95
CA ILE A 49 -5.13 -8.37 22.50
C ILE A 49 -4.95 -8.44 24.02
N ILE A 50 -3.72 -8.21 24.50
CA ILE A 50 -3.41 -8.25 25.95
C ILE A 50 -4.23 -7.19 26.71
N SER A 51 -4.31 -5.97 26.17
CA SER A 51 -5.05 -4.86 26.77
C SER A 51 -6.56 -4.87 26.49
N ARG A 52 -7.05 -5.84 25.68
CA ARG A 52 -8.44 -5.91 25.19
C ARG A 52 -8.93 -4.61 24.54
N ASN A 53 -8.02 -3.87 23.90
CA ASN A 53 -8.33 -2.60 23.26
C ASN A 53 -8.71 -2.81 21.79
N MET A 54 -10.02 -2.88 21.51
CA MET A 54 -10.54 -3.12 20.17
C MET A 54 -10.25 -1.96 19.19
N LEU A 55 -10.16 -0.73 19.69
CA LEU A 55 -9.82 0.42 18.84
C LEU A 55 -8.38 0.30 18.32
N MET A 56 -7.45 -0.03 19.20
CA MET A 56 -6.06 -0.26 18.84
C MET A 56 -5.91 -1.45 17.89
N PHE A 57 -6.69 -2.53 18.12
CA PHE A 57 -6.70 -3.68 17.24
C PHE A 57 -7.17 -3.33 15.83
N ALA A 58 -8.27 -2.57 15.71
CA ALA A 58 -8.79 -2.12 14.41
C ALA A 58 -7.79 -1.22 13.67
N GLN A 59 -7.14 -0.29 14.37
CA GLN A 59 -6.10 0.57 13.78
C GLN A 59 -4.87 -0.24 13.32
N ALA A 60 -4.46 -1.26 14.06
CA ALA A 60 -3.35 -2.12 13.68
C ALA A 60 -3.69 -2.95 12.42
N LEU A 61 -4.92 -3.44 12.30
CA LEU A 61 -5.39 -4.16 11.10
C LEU A 61 -5.43 -3.25 9.87
N ASP A 62 -5.93 -2.01 10.01
CA ASP A 62 -5.93 -1.03 8.92
C ASP A 62 -4.51 -0.71 8.45
N LEU A 63 -3.59 -0.51 9.40
CA LEU A 63 -2.18 -0.23 9.13
C LEU A 63 -1.46 -1.38 8.43
N MET A 64 -1.92 -2.63 8.61
CA MET A 64 -1.36 -3.82 7.98
C MET A 64 -1.63 -3.88 6.47
N VAL A 65 -2.63 -3.16 5.96
CA VAL A 65 -2.96 -3.16 4.53
C VAL A 65 -1.78 -2.54 3.75
N PRO A 66 -1.12 -3.30 2.86
CA PRO A 66 0.04 -2.81 2.15
C PRO A 66 -0.36 -1.75 1.10
N PRO A 67 0.61 -1.00 0.54
CA PRO A 67 0.33 -0.05 -0.52
C PRO A 67 -0.41 -0.74 -1.68
N LEU A 68 -1.40 -0.07 -2.28
CA LEU A 68 -2.34 -0.66 -3.23
C LEU A 68 -1.67 -1.49 -4.35
N ALA A 69 -0.56 -0.99 -4.90
CA ALA A 69 0.21 -1.70 -5.93
C ALA A 69 0.80 -3.02 -5.41
N LEU A 70 1.35 -3.01 -4.20
CA LEU A 70 1.86 -4.23 -3.55
C LEU A 70 0.73 -5.19 -3.21
N LEU A 71 -0.40 -4.70 -2.70
CA LEU A 71 -1.59 -5.53 -2.42
C LEU A 71 -2.05 -6.27 -3.68
N LEU A 72 -2.18 -5.56 -4.80
CA LEU A 72 -2.55 -6.16 -6.08
C LEU A 72 -1.53 -7.20 -6.55
N MET A 73 -0.23 -6.93 -6.44
CA MET A 73 0.81 -7.90 -6.80
C MET A 73 0.78 -9.16 -5.93
N LEU A 74 0.52 -9.02 -4.63
CA LEU A 74 0.40 -10.16 -3.72
C LEU A 74 -0.81 -11.03 -4.08
N ILE A 75 -1.97 -10.41 -4.37
CA ILE A 75 -3.18 -11.14 -4.78
C ILE A 75 -2.99 -11.83 -6.13
N LEU A 76 -2.35 -11.17 -7.11
CA LEU A 76 -2.05 -11.76 -8.42
C LEU A 76 -1.08 -12.94 -8.29
N SER A 77 -0.02 -12.79 -7.50
CA SER A 77 0.96 -13.86 -7.24
C SER A 77 0.30 -15.05 -6.54
N PHE A 78 -0.51 -14.79 -5.51
CA PHE A 78 -1.27 -15.82 -4.81
C PHE A 78 -2.29 -16.51 -5.72
N SER A 79 -2.93 -15.77 -6.62
CA SER A 79 -3.86 -16.32 -7.62
C SER A 79 -3.15 -17.24 -8.60
N LEU A 80 -1.95 -16.86 -9.06
CA LEU A 80 -1.14 -17.70 -9.95
C LEU A 80 -0.70 -19.00 -9.26
N ILE A 81 -0.20 -18.91 -8.02
CA ILE A 81 0.18 -20.08 -7.22
C ILE A 81 -1.04 -20.99 -6.99
N SER A 82 -2.19 -20.39 -6.64
CA SER A 82 -3.44 -21.13 -6.40
C SER A 82 -3.98 -21.80 -7.66
N LEU A 83 -3.80 -21.18 -8.84
CA LEU A 83 -4.16 -21.78 -10.12
C LEU A 83 -3.29 -23.01 -10.41
N LEU A 84 -1.97 -22.91 -10.23
CA LEU A 84 -1.06 -24.05 -10.39
C LEU A 84 -1.43 -25.19 -9.42
N PHE A 85 -1.74 -24.84 -8.17
CA PHE A 85 -2.18 -25.81 -7.17
C PHE A 85 -3.50 -26.50 -7.55
N LEU A 86 -4.47 -25.76 -8.07
CA LEU A 86 -5.72 -26.30 -8.61
C LEU A 86 -5.46 -27.31 -9.73
N LEU A 87 -4.58 -26.97 -10.68
CA LEU A 87 -4.25 -27.86 -11.81
C LEU A 87 -3.61 -29.18 -11.36
N MET A 88 -2.89 -29.19 -10.24
CA MET A 88 -2.21 -30.39 -9.71
C MET A 88 -3.07 -31.22 -8.74
N SER A 89 -3.94 -30.57 -7.97
CA SER A 89 -4.66 -31.20 -6.85
C SER A 89 -6.18 -31.30 -7.03
N ALA A 90 -6.73 -30.65 -8.06
CA ALA A 90 -8.17 -30.41 -8.24
C ALA A 90 -8.83 -29.63 -7.06
N TYR A 91 -8.05 -29.08 -6.12
CA TYR A 91 -8.58 -28.33 -4.99
C TYR A 91 -8.75 -26.84 -5.30
N ALA A 92 -9.98 -26.43 -5.60
CA ALA A 92 -10.28 -25.08 -6.12
C ALA A 92 -10.38 -23.98 -5.07
N LYS A 93 -10.49 -24.28 -3.77
CA LYS A 93 -10.81 -23.25 -2.75
C LYS A 93 -9.82 -22.07 -2.71
N PRO A 94 -8.48 -22.29 -2.72
CA PRO A 94 -7.52 -21.18 -2.69
C PRO A 94 -7.68 -20.24 -3.90
N PHE A 95 -7.94 -20.81 -5.08
CA PHE A 95 -8.13 -20.07 -6.32
C PHE A 95 -9.44 -19.28 -6.33
N VAL A 96 -10.53 -19.84 -5.78
CA VAL A 96 -11.81 -19.12 -5.65
C VAL A 96 -11.67 -17.96 -4.67
N ILE A 97 -10.98 -18.16 -3.53
CA ILE A 97 -10.72 -17.10 -2.55
C ILE A 97 -9.88 -15.98 -3.17
N SER A 98 -8.83 -16.33 -3.94
CA SER A 98 -7.98 -15.32 -4.58
C SER A 98 -8.74 -14.53 -5.64
N LEU A 99 -9.61 -15.19 -6.43
CA LEU A 99 -10.46 -14.52 -7.42
C LEU A 99 -11.48 -13.58 -6.76
N LEU A 100 -12.09 -13.98 -5.64
CA LEU A 100 -13.00 -13.13 -4.87
C LEU A 100 -12.26 -11.90 -4.33
N ALA A 101 -11.05 -12.07 -3.78
CA ALA A 101 -10.24 -10.96 -3.30
C ALA A 101 -9.89 -9.98 -4.45
N LEU A 102 -9.54 -10.50 -5.63
CA LEU A 102 -9.26 -9.69 -6.81
C LEU A 102 -10.51 -8.91 -7.28
N ALA A 103 -11.68 -9.55 -7.26
CA ALA A 103 -12.95 -8.92 -7.62
C ALA A 103 -13.33 -7.80 -6.65
N LEU A 104 -13.20 -8.03 -5.34
CA LEU A 104 -13.47 -7.02 -4.31
C LEU A 104 -12.50 -5.83 -4.41
N LEU A 105 -11.21 -6.09 -4.64
CA LEU A 105 -10.23 -5.04 -4.85
C LEU A 105 -10.56 -4.21 -6.11
N GLY A 106 -10.86 -4.87 -7.22
CA GLY A 106 -11.27 -4.22 -8.46
C GLY A 106 -12.52 -3.37 -8.28
N LEU A 107 -13.53 -3.89 -7.60
CA LEU A 107 -14.76 -3.16 -7.29
C LEU A 107 -14.47 -1.93 -6.42
N GLY A 108 -13.63 -2.06 -5.39
CA GLY A 108 -13.22 -0.94 -4.54
C GLY A 108 -12.51 0.17 -5.33
N ILE A 109 -11.59 -0.20 -6.23
CA ILE A 109 -10.91 0.75 -7.12
C ILE A 109 -11.92 1.44 -8.05
N LEU A 110 -12.86 0.69 -8.63
CA LEU A 110 -13.88 1.27 -9.51
C LEU A 110 -14.80 2.23 -8.75
N ILE A 111 -15.27 1.86 -7.56
CA ILE A 111 -16.08 2.74 -6.70
C ILE A 111 -15.29 4.02 -6.38
N ALA A 112 -14.06 3.89 -5.87
CA ALA A 112 -13.23 5.05 -5.55
C ALA A 112 -12.99 5.95 -6.78
N TRP A 113 -12.75 5.33 -7.93
CA TRP A 113 -12.59 6.06 -9.18
C TRP A 113 -13.86 6.83 -9.57
N MET A 114 -15.02 6.16 -9.51
CA MET A 114 -16.31 6.74 -9.91
C MET A 114 -16.71 7.96 -9.08
N PHE A 115 -16.47 7.91 -7.77
CA PHE A 115 -16.90 8.97 -6.85
C PHE A 115 -15.85 10.07 -6.65
N PHE A 116 -14.55 9.76 -6.75
CA PHE A 116 -13.51 10.68 -6.28
C PHE A 116 -12.37 10.96 -7.27
N ALA A 117 -12.17 10.14 -8.31
CA ALA A 117 -10.96 10.23 -9.14
C ALA A 117 -11.20 10.42 -10.64
N ARG A 118 -12.45 10.53 -11.11
CA ARG A 118 -12.77 10.69 -12.54
C ARG A 118 -12.10 11.90 -13.18
N GLU A 119 -11.93 13.00 -12.44
CA GLU A 119 -11.30 14.23 -12.92
C GLU A 119 -9.76 14.19 -12.85
N ILE A 120 -9.20 13.23 -12.10
CA ILE A 120 -7.75 13.13 -11.84
C ILE A 120 -7.12 12.04 -12.72
N VAL A 121 -7.82 10.90 -12.88
CA VAL A 121 -7.30 9.70 -13.54
C VAL A 121 -8.32 9.23 -14.57
N SER A 122 -7.92 9.09 -15.83
CA SER A 122 -8.79 8.52 -16.86
C SER A 122 -8.95 6.99 -16.71
N LEU A 123 -10.04 6.43 -17.22
CA LEU A 123 -10.24 4.97 -17.23
C LEU A 123 -9.12 4.23 -17.98
N ARG A 124 -8.56 4.84 -19.04
CA ARG A 124 -7.40 4.30 -19.77
C ARG A 124 -6.17 4.17 -18.87
N ASN A 125 -5.95 5.13 -17.97
CA ASN A 125 -4.84 5.06 -17.01
C ASN A 125 -5.02 3.93 -15.99
N LEU A 126 -6.27 3.58 -15.64
CA LEU A 126 -6.55 2.40 -14.81
C LEU A 126 -6.20 1.09 -15.54
N LEU A 127 -6.46 1.01 -16.85
CA LEU A 127 -6.09 -0.17 -17.66
C LEU A 127 -4.57 -0.33 -17.80
N LEU A 128 -3.79 0.74 -17.59
CA LEU A 128 -2.33 0.69 -17.52
C LEU A 128 -1.80 0.18 -16.18
N ALA A 129 -2.68 -0.27 -15.26
CA ALA A 129 -2.29 -0.83 -13.97
C ALA A 129 -1.16 -1.88 -14.08
N PRO A 130 -1.19 -2.87 -15.00
CA PRO A 130 -0.10 -3.85 -15.12
C PRO A 130 1.26 -3.20 -15.38
N VAL A 131 1.33 -2.17 -16.22
CA VAL A 131 2.57 -1.43 -16.52
C VAL A 131 3.05 -0.66 -15.29
N VAL A 132 2.12 -0.05 -14.54
CA VAL A 132 2.43 0.66 -13.29
C VAL A 132 2.99 -0.30 -12.23
N LEU A 133 2.43 -1.51 -12.13
CA LEU A 133 2.93 -2.55 -11.21
C LEU A 133 4.37 -2.95 -11.56
N LEU A 134 4.67 -3.20 -12.84
CA LEU A 134 6.02 -3.57 -13.27
C LEU A 134 7.05 -2.49 -12.91
N LYS A 135 6.70 -1.20 -13.09
CA LYS A 135 7.56 -0.08 -12.70
C LYS A 135 7.81 0.01 -11.18
N LYS A 136 6.93 -0.57 -10.35
CA LYS A 136 7.08 -0.60 -8.89
C LYS A 136 7.96 -1.73 -8.38
N ILE A 137 8.20 -2.78 -9.18
CA ILE A 137 8.98 -3.96 -8.76
C ILE A 137 10.38 -3.57 -8.21
N PRO A 138 11.19 -2.72 -8.89
CA PRO A 138 12.51 -2.37 -8.38
C PRO A 138 12.46 -1.65 -7.03
N LEU A 139 11.42 -0.86 -6.77
CA LEU A 139 11.23 -0.14 -5.52
C LEU A 139 10.98 -1.10 -4.34
N TYR A 140 10.20 -2.17 -4.56
CA TYR A 140 9.96 -3.19 -3.53
C TYR A 140 11.15 -4.14 -3.36
N ILE A 141 11.86 -4.48 -4.43
CA ILE A 141 13.13 -5.23 -4.32
C ILE A 141 14.13 -4.42 -3.48
N LYS A 142 14.27 -3.12 -3.76
CA LYS A 142 15.16 -2.23 -3.00
C LYS A 142 14.77 -2.15 -1.52
N PHE A 143 13.48 -2.20 -1.18
CA PHE A 143 13.06 -2.28 0.22
C PHE A 143 13.63 -3.51 0.94
N VAL A 144 13.64 -4.67 0.28
CA VAL A 144 14.13 -5.94 0.85
C VAL A 144 15.66 -5.96 0.94
N VAL A 145 16.35 -5.49 -0.12
CA VAL A 145 17.81 -5.59 -0.24
C VAL A 145 18.54 -4.44 0.47
N SER A 146 18.00 -3.23 0.41
CA SER A 146 18.62 -2.00 0.89
C SER A 146 17.55 -1.04 1.39
N ARG A 147 16.86 -1.46 2.46
CA ARG A 147 15.85 -0.65 3.15
C ARG A 147 16.42 0.74 3.41
N GLN A 148 15.69 1.78 3.00
CA GLN A 148 16.07 3.16 3.29
C GLN A 148 15.94 3.39 4.80
N VAL A 149 17.05 3.30 5.54
CA VAL A 149 17.10 3.53 7.00
C VAL A 149 17.46 4.98 7.31
N ASP A 150 18.27 5.62 6.46
CA ASP A 150 18.74 6.98 6.69
C ASP A 150 17.64 8.01 6.40
N TRP A 151 17.37 8.85 7.40
CA TRP A 151 16.54 10.04 7.22
C TRP A 151 17.32 11.06 6.38
N VAL A 152 17.08 11.05 5.07
CA VAL A 152 17.63 12.06 4.15
C VAL A 152 16.59 13.16 3.97
N ARG A 153 16.96 14.40 4.34
CA ARG A 153 16.14 15.59 4.06
C ARG A 153 16.01 15.74 2.54
N SER A 154 14.77 15.74 2.04
CA SER A 154 14.54 16.01 0.61
C SER A 154 15.05 17.42 0.26
N LYS A 155 15.93 17.51 -0.74
CA LYS A 155 16.35 18.78 -1.32
C LYS A 155 15.12 19.52 -1.85
N ARG A 156 15.05 20.81 -1.58
CA ARG A 156 14.03 21.72 -2.13
C ARG A 156 14.77 22.65 -3.10
N ASP A 157 14.08 23.15 -4.12
CA ASP A 157 14.67 23.97 -5.20
C ASP A 157 15.26 25.33 -4.75
N GLN A 158 15.46 25.52 -3.43
CA GLN A 158 16.07 26.71 -2.82
C GLN A 158 17.27 26.37 -1.91
N ASP A 159 17.75 25.11 -1.91
CA ASP A 159 18.99 24.69 -1.23
C ASP A 159 20.09 24.28 -2.24
#